data_AF-E9PXA7-F1
#
_entry.id   AF-E9PXA7-F1
#
_cell.length_a   1.000
_cell.length_b   1.000
_cell.length_c   1.000
_cell.angle_alpha   90.00
_cell.angle_beta   90.00
_cell.angle_gamma   90.00
#
_symmetry.space_group_name_H-M   'P 1'
#
loop_
_entity.id
_entity.type
_entity.pdbx_description
1 polymer ?
#
loop_
_entity_poly.entity_id
_entity_poly.type
_entity_poly.pdbx_seq_one_letter_code
_entity_poly.pdbx_strand_id
1 'polypeptide(L)'
;MSKLKVVGEKSLTNSSRVVGLLAQLEKINTDSTESDTARYVTSKILHLAQSQEKTRREMTTKGSTGMEVLLSTLENTKDLQTVLNILSILIELVSSGGGRRASFLVAKGGSQILLQLLMNASKDSPPHEEVMVQTHSILAKIGPKDKKFGVKARVNGALTVTLNLVKQHFQNYRLVLPCLQLLRVYSTNSVNSVSLGKNGVVELMFKIIGPFSKKNSGLMKDKRQESGGQRVRSSASNHLCRLAPA
;
A
#
# COMPACT_ATOMS: atom_id res chain seq x y z
N MET A 1 36.59 -2.43 46.29
CA MET A 1 36.67 -3.30 45.09
C MET A 1 35.51 -2.96 44.16
N SER A 2 35.86 -2.36 43.04
CA SER A 2 34.95 -1.78 42.04
C SER A 2 34.42 -2.88 41.12
N LYS A 3 33.10 -2.97 40.92
CA LYS A 3 32.50 -3.69 39.79
C LYS A 3 31.82 -2.68 38.88
N LEU A 4 32.59 -2.20 37.88
CA LEU A 4 32.06 -1.50 36.72
C LEU A 4 31.25 -2.50 35.88
N LYS A 5 29.96 -2.23 35.77
CA LYS A 5 29.05 -2.93 34.86
C LYS A 5 29.20 -2.30 33.49
N VAL A 6 29.89 -2.99 32.58
CA VAL A 6 29.97 -2.65 31.16
C VAL A 6 28.57 -2.73 30.57
N VAL A 7 27.98 -1.56 30.29
CA VAL A 7 26.75 -1.42 29.51
C VAL A 7 27.16 -1.36 28.04
N GLY A 8 26.59 -2.26 27.23
CA GLY A 8 26.96 -2.42 25.82
C GLY A 8 26.69 -1.19 24.95
N GLU A 9 27.74 -0.62 24.38
CA GLU A 9 27.75 0.55 23.50
C GLU A 9 27.17 0.32 22.09
N LYS A 10 26.74 -0.90 21.73
CA LYS A 10 26.28 -1.20 20.35
C LYS A 10 24.87 -0.70 20.00
N SER A 11 24.11 -0.13 20.94
CA SER A 11 22.72 0.29 20.69
C SER A 11 22.58 1.78 20.31
N LEU A 12 23.54 2.63 20.65
CA LEU A 12 23.45 4.09 20.52
C LEU A 12 23.81 4.62 19.13
N THR A 13 24.60 3.89 18.33
CA THR A 13 25.11 4.35 17.03
C THR A 13 24.12 4.18 15.86
N ASN A 14 23.10 3.34 16.01
CA ASN A 14 22.13 3.09 14.93
C ASN A 14 21.01 4.13 14.87
N SER A 15 20.67 4.77 16.00
CA SER A 15 19.64 5.83 16.04
C SER A 15 20.03 7.05 15.22
N SER A 16 21.33 7.37 15.16
CA SER A 16 21.82 8.52 14.39
C SER A 16 21.89 8.23 12.89
N ARG A 17 21.99 6.95 12.50
CA ARG A 17 22.29 6.59 11.11
C ARG A 17 21.11 6.83 10.17
N VAL A 18 19.90 6.42 10.54
CA VAL A 18 18.73 6.67 9.68
C VAL A 18 18.40 8.16 9.61
N VAL A 19 18.55 8.88 10.73
CA VAL A 19 18.33 10.33 10.78
C VAL A 19 19.31 11.06 9.89
N GLY A 20 20.60 10.69 9.91
CA GLY A 20 21.61 11.27 9.02
C GLY A 20 21.33 10.99 7.54
N LEU A 21 20.89 9.79 7.19
CA LEU A 21 20.51 9.44 5.81
C LEU A 21 19.25 10.20 5.35
N LEU A 22 18.27 10.39 6.23
CA LEU A 22 17.08 11.19 5.92
C LEU A 22 17.41 12.66 5.71
N ALA A 23 18.28 13.23 6.54
CA ALA A 23 18.75 14.60 6.36
C ALA A 23 19.56 14.76 5.05
N GLN A 24 20.33 13.75 4.66
CA GLN A 24 21.01 13.73 3.37
C GLN A 24 19.99 13.67 2.21
N LEU A 25 18.97 12.81 2.32
CA LEU A 25 17.92 12.70 1.30
C LEU A 25 17.12 14.01 1.15
N GLU A 26 16.84 14.69 2.26
CA GLU A 26 16.15 15.97 2.27
C GLU A 26 16.92 17.05 1.50
N LYS A 27 18.25 17.10 1.63
CA LYS A 27 19.11 17.99 0.84
C LYS A 27 19.11 17.65 -0.65
N ILE A 28 19.16 16.36 -0.99
CA ILE A 28 19.13 15.94 -2.41
C ILE A 28 17.82 16.37 -3.09
N ASN A 29 16.70 16.39 -2.36
CA ASN A 29 15.42 16.83 -2.90
C ASN A 29 15.38 18.32 -3.25
N THR A 30 16.23 19.16 -2.65
CA THR A 30 16.29 20.60 -2.99
C THR A 30 17.15 20.87 -4.22
N ASP A 31 18.17 20.03 -4.47
CA ASP A 31 19.27 20.36 -5.39
C ASP A 31 19.16 19.69 -6.79
N SER A 32 18.10 18.93 -7.04
CA SER A 32 17.56 18.44 -8.34
C SER A 32 18.49 17.69 -9.33
N THR A 33 19.78 17.45 -9.01
CA THR A 33 20.75 16.88 -9.98
C THR A 33 21.42 15.57 -9.55
N GLU A 34 21.15 15.04 -8.37
CA GLU A 34 21.87 13.88 -7.81
C GLU A 34 21.08 12.56 -7.78
N SER A 35 20.64 12.06 -8.93
CA SER A 35 19.86 10.81 -9.02
C SER A 35 20.62 9.60 -8.42
N ASP A 36 21.92 9.47 -8.67
CA ASP A 36 22.71 8.35 -8.15
C ASP A 36 22.89 8.41 -6.62
N THR A 37 23.08 9.61 -6.06
CA THR A 37 23.12 9.78 -4.60
C THR A 37 21.77 9.43 -3.98
N ALA A 38 20.66 9.86 -4.59
CA ALA A 38 19.31 9.53 -4.11
C ALA A 38 19.07 8.01 -4.09
N ARG A 39 19.45 7.30 -5.16
CA ARG A 39 19.37 5.83 -5.23
C ARG A 39 20.18 5.18 -4.11
N TYR A 40 21.43 5.63 -3.90
CA TYR A 40 22.30 5.09 -2.87
C TYR A 40 21.72 5.30 -1.47
N VAL A 41 21.31 6.53 -1.15
CA VAL A 41 20.77 6.90 0.17
C VAL A 41 19.48 6.13 0.46
N THR A 42 18.53 6.11 -0.48
CA THR A 42 17.27 5.36 -0.33
C THR A 42 17.50 3.86 -0.20
N SER A 43 18.46 3.29 -0.92
CA SER A 43 18.84 1.86 -0.77
C SER A 43 19.38 1.55 0.62
N LYS A 44 20.20 2.44 1.20
CA LYS A 44 20.71 2.28 2.58
C LYS A 44 19.59 2.40 3.61
N ILE A 45 18.67 3.35 3.44
CA ILE A 45 17.50 3.49 4.32
C ILE A 45 16.63 2.23 4.23
N LEU A 46 16.37 1.71 3.03
CA LEU A 46 15.60 0.49 2.81
C LEU A 46 16.23 -0.71 3.54
N HIS A 47 17.53 -0.92 3.39
CA HIS A 47 18.23 -2.01 4.08
C HIS A 47 18.07 -1.93 5.60
N LEU A 48 18.19 -0.73 6.19
CA LEU A 48 17.96 -0.52 7.62
C LEU A 48 16.49 -0.76 8.00
N ALA A 49 15.55 -0.28 7.18
CA ALA A 49 14.13 -0.45 7.41
C ALA A 49 13.69 -1.92 7.38
N GLN A 50 14.28 -2.75 6.50
CA GLN A 50 13.99 -4.19 6.43
C GLN A 50 14.54 -4.95 7.64
N SER A 51 15.76 -4.61 8.07
CA SER A 51 16.46 -5.36 9.12
C SER A 51 16.17 -4.90 10.55
N GLN A 52 15.74 -3.64 10.76
CA GLN A 52 15.68 -3.05 12.10
C GLN A 52 14.33 -2.41 12.43
N GLU A 53 13.59 -3.03 13.35
CA GLU A 53 12.35 -2.44 13.90
C GLU A 53 12.60 -1.11 14.61
N LYS A 54 13.78 -0.94 15.23
CA LYS A 54 14.20 0.32 15.84
C LYS A 54 14.20 1.47 14.82
N THR A 55 14.81 1.25 13.65
CA THR A 55 14.82 2.22 12.55
C THR A 55 13.41 2.56 12.08
N ARG A 56 12.53 1.56 11.92
CA ARG A 56 11.13 1.81 11.54
C ARG A 56 10.37 2.63 12.59
N ARG A 57 10.64 2.42 13.88
CA ARG A 57 10.07 3.24 14.97
C ARG A 57 10.56 4.67 14.90
N GLU A 58 11.85 4.90 14.72
CA GLU A 58 12.42 6.25 14.64
C GLU A 58 11.84 7.07 13.49
N MET A 59 11.65 6.46 12.31
CA MET A 59 11.01 7.13 11.17
C MET A 59 9.51 7.44 11.38
N THR A 60 8.87 6.79 12.35
CA THR A 60 7.41 6.90 12.60
C THR A 60 7.07 7.45 13.98
N THR A 61 8.07 7.92 14.72
CA THR A 61 7.87 8.53 16.05
C THR A 61 7.37 9.96 15.87
N LYS A 62 6.53 10.44 16.80
CA LYS A 62 6.05 11.82 16.80
C LYS A 62 7.24 12.79 16.81
N GLY A 63 7.24 13.77 15.91
CA GLY A 63 8.34 14.74 15.74
C GLY A 63 9.41 14.32 14.73
N SER A 64 9.42 13.06 14.28
CA SER A 64 10.26 12.64 13.15
C SER A 64 9.74 13.22 11.84
N THR A 65 10.65 13.70 10.99
CA THR A 65 10.38 14.16 9.62
C THR A 65 10.53 13.04 8.59
N GLY A 66 10.89 11.83 9.01
CA GLY A 66 11.27 10.76 8.08
C GLY A 66 10.17 10.38 7.09
N MET A 67 8.90 10.38 7.52
CA MET A 67 7.79 10.10 6.62
C MET A 67 7.60 11.22 5.59
N GLU A 68 7.69 12.48 6.01
CA GLU A 68 7.58 13.65 5.14
C GLU A 68 8.69 13.69 4.10
N VAL A 69 9.94 13.43 4.50
CA VAL A 69 11.09 13.37 3.58
C VAL A 69 10.87 12.28 2.54
N LEU A 70 10.44 11.07 2.94
CA LEU A 70 10.15 9.99 2.01
C LEU A 70 9.03 10.35 1.02
N LEU A 71 7.94 10.94 1.51
CA LEU A 71 6.82 11.35 0.68
C LEU A 71 7.17 12.48 -0.28
N SER A 72 7.92 13.49 0.18
CA SER A 72 8.42 14.58 -0.65
C SER A 72 9.37 14.06 -1.73
N THR A 73 10.27 13.14 -1.37
CA THR A 73 11.16 12.49 -2.36
C THR A 73 10.33 11.76 -3.43
N LEU A 74 9.30 11.01 -3.00
CA LEU A 74 8.43 10.24 -3.90
C LEU A 74 7.63 11.12 -4.86
N GLU A 75 7.20 12.29 -4.38
CA GLU A 75 6.45 13.26 -5.18
C GLU A 75 7.32 13.96 -6.24
N ASN A 76 8.60 14.19 -5.92
CA ASN A 76 9.50 14.99 -6.77
C ASN A 76 10.40 14.14 -7.70
N THR A 77 10.67 12.89 -7.35
CA THR A 77 11.56 12.05 -8.15
C THR A 77 10.86 11.42 -9.36
N LYS A 78 11.57 11.35 -10.49
CA LYS A 78 11.21 10.55 -11.65
C LYS A 78 12.07 9.29 -11.79
N ASP A 79 13.04 9.12 -10.88
CA ASP A 79 13.93 7.98 -10.90
C ASP A 79 13.23 6.72 -10.39
N LEU A 80 13.07 5.74 -11.28
CA LEU A 80 12.35 4.50 -11.01
C LEU A 80 12.89 3.74 -9.79
N GLN A 81 14.22 3.63 -9.66
CA GLN A 81 14.82 2.89 -8.55
C GLN A 81 14.57 3.60 -7.22
N THR A 82 14.65 4.93 -7.20
CA THR A 82 14.32 5.74 -6.02
C THR A 82 12.85 5.59 -5.63
N VAL A 83 11.92 5.59 -6.61
CA VAL A 83 10.49 5.30 -6.38
C VAL A 83 10.31 3.93 -5.73
N LEU A 84 10.89 2.88 -6.30
CA LEU A 84 10.78 1.51 -5.78
C LEU A 84 11.37 1.36 -4.38
N ASN A 85 12.50 2.00 -4.12
CA ASN A 85 13.12 2.00 -2.79
C ASN A 85 12.20 2.63 -1.75
N ILE A 86 11.61 3.80 -2.07
CA ILE A 86 10.70 4.49 -1.15
C ILE A 86 9.42 3.69 -0.92
N LEU A 87 8.80 3.16 -1.98
CA LEU A 87 7.62 2.32 -1.84
C LEU A 87 7.90 1.10 -0.96
N SER A 88 9.05 0.45 -1.15
CA SER A 88 9.49 -0.67 -0.31
C SER A 88 9.70 -0.25 1.16
N ILE A 89 10.31 0.92 1.42
CA ILE A 89 10.42 1.47 2.77
C ILE A 89 9.03 1.69 3.38
N LEU A 90 8.10 2.30 2.64
CA LEU A 90 6.75 2.56 3.12
C LEU A 90 6.00 1.25 3.44
N ILE A 91 6.16 0.20 2.64
CA ILE A 91 5.64 -1.15 2.92
C ILE A 91 6.16 -1.68 4.25
N GLU A 92 7.47 -1.61 4.47
CA GLU A 92 8.08 -2.05 5.74
C GLU A 92 7.52 -1.28 6.93
N LEU A 93 7.37 0.04 6.79
CA LEU A 93 6.80 0.89 7.84
C LEU A 93 5.35 0.52 8.15
N VAL A 94 4.48 0.39 7.16
CA VAL A 94 3.04 0.13 7.42
C VAL A 94 2.74 -1.33 7.80
N SER A 95 3.62 -2.27 7.48
CA SER A 95 3.44 -3.69 7.79
C SER A 95 3.77 -4.02 9.25
N SER A 96 4.80 -3.38 9.81
CA SER A 96 5.38 -3.74 11.11
C SER A 96 4.81 -2.99 12.34
N GLY A 97 3.98 -1.95 12.15
CA GLY A 97 3.46 -1.12 13.26
C GLY A 97 1.94 -1.08 13.39
N GLY A 98 1.25 -2.04 12.79
CA GLY A 98 -0.21 -2.13 12.81
C GLY A 98 -0.90 -0.87 12.28
N GLY A 99 -2.13 -0.62 12.75
CA GLY A 99 -2.94 0.50 12.26
C GLY A 99 -2.37 1.89 12.54
N ARG A 100 -1.47 2.04 13.52
CA ARG A 100 -0.93 3.34 13.96
C ARG A 100 -0.01 3.97 12.91
N ARG A 101 0.92 3.18 12.34
CA ARG A 101 1.84 3.69 11.30
C ARG A 101 1.11 4.02 10.01
N ALA A 102 0.11 3.22 9.66
CA ALA A 102 -0.80 3.53 8.55
C ALA A 102 -1.53 4.87 8.77
N SER A 103 -2.09 5.10 9.98
CA SER A 103 -2.71 6.40 10.32
C SER A 103 -1.70 7.56 10.28
N PHE A 104 -0.45 7.34 10.69
CA PHE A 104 0.59 8.35 10.62
C PHE A 104 0.92 8.73 9.17
N LEU A 105 1.08 7.75 8.28
CA LEU A 105 1.27 7.98 6.84
C LEU A 105 0.09 8.76 6.22
N VAL A 106 -1.15 8.43 6.60
CA VAL A 106 -2.33 9.20 6.19
C VAL A 106 -2.28 10.64 6.69
N ALA A 107 -1.89 10.86 7.94
CA ALA A 107 -1.81 12.19 8.54
C ALA A 107 -0.75 13.08 7.87
N LYS A 108 0.28 12.48 7.25
CA LYS A 108 1.29 13.18 6.44
C LYS A 108 0.92 13.34 4.97
N GLY A 109 -0.32 12.99 4.58
CA GLY A 109 -0.81 13.16 3.20
C GLY A 109 -0.52 11.99 2.27
N GLY A 110 0.04 10.88 2.76
CA GLY A 110 0.48 9.75 1.94
C GLY A 110 -0.59 9.17 1.02
N SER A 111 -1.86 9.15 1.42
CA SER A 111 -2.95 8.70 0.55
C SER A 111 -3.04 9.49 -0.75
N GLN A 112 -2.89 10.83 -0.70
CA GLN A 112 -3.04 11.67 -1.89
C GLN A 112 -1.85 11.50 -2.83
N ILE A 113 -0.63 11.49 -2.27
CA ILE A 113 0.62 11.32 -3.04
C ILE A 113 0.63 9.94 -3.72
N LEU A 114 0.27 8.87 -3.02
CA LEU A 114 0.23 7.53 -3.59
C LEU A 114 -0.87 7.35 -4.64
N LEU A 115 -2.03 8.02 -4.49
CA LEU A 115 -3.07 8.03 -5.52
C LEU A 115 -2.59 8.76 -6.79
N GLN A 116 -1.87 9.88 -6.63
CA GLN A 116 -1.27 10.59 -7.77
C GLN A 116 -0.18 9.75 -8.45
N LEU A 117 0.69 9.11 -7.68
CA LEU A 117 1.70 8.18 -8.21
C LEU A 117 1.06 7.05 -9.01
N LEU A 118 -0.02 6.45 -8.49
CA LEU A 118 -0.78 5.42 -9.21
C LEU A 118 -1.28 5.93 -10.57
N MET A 119 -1.84 7.14 -10.61
CA MET A 119 -2.31 7.74 -11.85
C MET A 119 -1.18 8.01 -12.83
N ASN A 120 -0.03 8.47 -12.35
CA ASN A 120 1.14 8.72 -13.18
C ASN A 120 1.71 7.42 -13.76
N ALA A 121 1.94 6.41 -12.91
CA ALA A 121 2.42 5.10 -13.35
C ALA A 121 1.45 4.40 -14.32
N SER A 122 0.14 4.71 -14.25
CA SER A 122 -0.87 4.11 -15.14
C SER A 122 -0.85 4.67 -16.56
N LYS A 123 -0.19 5.81 -16.78
CA LYS A 123 -0.03 6.43 -18.10
C LYS A 123 1.14 5.84 -18.88
N ASP A 124 2.07 5.16 -18.19
CA ASP A 124 3.17 4.46 -18.84
C ASP A 124 2.63 3.28 -19.65
N SER A 125 3.25 3.02 -20.81
CA SER A 125 2.86 1.95 -21.72
C SER A 125 4.06 1.07 -22.06
N PRO A 126 4.19 -0.14 -21.46
CA PRO A 126 3.30 -0.71 -20.43
C PRO A 126 3.53 -0.09 -19.04
N PRO A 127 2.54 -0.15 -18.13
CA PRO A 127 2.74 0.29 -16.75
C PRO A 127 3.81 -0.54 -16.03
N HIS A 128 4.62 0.10 -15.18
CA HIS A 128 5.64 -0.60 -14.41
C HIS A 128 5.01 -1.49 -13.32
N GLU A 129 5.07 -2.80 -13.51
CA GLU A 129 4.35 -3.79 -12.69
C GLU A 129 4.67 -3.66 -11.20
N GLU A 130 5.95 -3.56 -10.82
CA GLU A 130 6.33 -3.52 -9.40
C GLU A 130 5.85 -2.22 -8.72
N VAL A 131 5.82 -1.10 -9.44
CA VAL A 131 5.28 0.17 -8.92
C VAL A 131 3.78 0.02 -8.68
N MET A 132 3.07 -0.65 -9.59
CA MET A 132 1.66 -0.97 -9.43
C MET A 132 1.41 -1.85 -8.21
N VAL A 133 2.11 -2.98 -8.10
CA VAL A 133 1.96 -3.92 -6.98
C VAL A 133 2.17 -3.21 -5.64
N GLN A 134 3.27 -2.48 -5.49
CA GLN A 134 3.63 -1.83 -4.23
C GLN A 134 2.68 -0.67 -3.89
N THR A 135 2.35 0.17 -4.87
CA THR A 135 1.42 1.30 -4.65
C THR A 135 0.03 0.81 -4.24
N HIS A 136 -0.51 -0.21 -4.90
CA HIS A 136 -1.80 -0.80 -4.51
C HIS A 136 -1.75 -1.43 -3.12
N SER A 137 -0.65 -2.12 -2.79
CA SER A 137 -0.47 -2.75 -1.47
C SER A 137 -0.50 -1.73 -0.33
N ILE A 138 0.21 -0.60 -0.49
CA ILE A 138 0.22 0.47 0.51
C ILE A 138 -1.16 1.13 0.59
N LEU A 139 -1.77 1.48 -0.55
CA LEU A 139 -3.10 2.09 -0.60
C LEU A 139 -4.18 1.21 0.06
N ALA A 140 -4.14 -0.10 -0.18
CA ALA A 140 -5.07 -1.05 0.47
C ALA A 140 -4.88 -1.10 1.99
N LYS A 141 -3.63 -0.94 2.47
CA LYS A 141 -3.31 -0.92 3.90
C LYS A 141 -3.74 0.38 4.59
N ILE A 142 -3.50 1.52 3.96
CA ILE A 142 -3.75 2.83 4.57
C ILE A 142 -5.15 3.38 4.31
N GLY A 143 -5.80 2.96 3.23
CA GLY A 143 -7.11 3.48 2.85
C GLY A 143 -8.18 3.35 3.95
N PRO A 144 -8.27 2.23 4.71
CA PRO A 144 -9.17 2.13 5.86
C PRO A 144 -8.89 3.12 7.00
N LYS A 145 -7.72 3.76 7.02
CA LYS A 145 -7.33 4.78 8.02
C LYS A 145 -7.60 6.21 7.56
N ASP A 146 -7.98 6.41 6.30
CA ASP A 146 -8.29 7.72 5.74
C ASP A 146 -9.81 7.88 5.51
N LYS A 147 -10.45 8.69 6.36
CA LYS A 147 -11.91 8.93 6.29
C LYS A 147 -12.37 9.48 4.94
N LYS A 148 -11.50 10.18 4.21
CA LYS A 148 -11.80 10.80 2.91
C LYS A 148 -11.28 9.95 1.75
N PHE A 149 -10.75 8.76 2.00
CA PHE A 149 -10.11 7.92 0.99
C PHE A 149 -10.98 7.68 -0.24
N GLY A 150 -12.25 7.28 -0.03
CA GLY A 150 -13.16 7.00 -1.14
C GLY A 150 -13.39 8.20 -2.05
N VAL A 151 -13.49 9.40 -1.47
CA VAL A 151 -13.64 10.64 -2.26
C VAL A 151 -12.35 10.97 -3.00
N LYS A 152 -11.19 10.89 -2.33
CA LYS A 152 -9.88 11.11 -2.98
C LYS A 152 -9.67 10.17 -4.15
N ALA A 153 -9.89 8.87 -3.95
CA ALA A 153 -9.70 7.86 -4.99
C ALA A 153 -10.59 8.09 -6.20
N ARG A 154 -11.84 8.52 -5.98
CA ARG A 154 -12.78 8.85 -7.07
C ARG A 154 -12.33 10.08 -7.84
N VAL A 155 -11.97 11.16 -7.14
CA VAL A 155 -11.51 12.42 -7.78
C VAL A 155 -10.24 12.21 -8.59
N ASN A 156 -9.32 11.35 -8.10
CA ASN A 156 -8.10 11.01 -8.83
C ASN A 156 -8.34 10.06 -10.02
N GLY A 157 -9.51 9.40 -10.13
CA GLY A 157 -9.78 8.39 -11.17
C GLY A 157 -9.21 6.99 -10.87
N ALA A 158 -8.70 6.76 -9.67
CA ALA A 158 -7.98 5.54 -9.29
C ALA A 158 -8.83 4.27 -9.33
N LEU A 159 -10.15 4.38 -9.16
CA LEU A 159 -11.08 3.24 -9.23
C LEU A 159 -11.01 2.55 -10.59
N THR A 160 -11.03 3.32 -11.67
CA THR A 160 -11.03 2.81 -13.04
C THR A 160 -9.69 2.18 -13.38
N VAL A 161 -8.58 2.83 -12.99
CA VAL A 161 -7.22 2.28 -13.16
C VAL A 161 -7.10 0.92 -12.49
N THR A 162 -7.46 0.84 -11.21
CA THR A 162 -7.37 -0.40 -10.44
C THR A 162 -8.23 -1.51 -11.06
N LEU A 163 -9.46 -1.18 -11.48
CA LEU A 163 -10.37 -2.15 -12.08
C LEU A 163 -9.85 -2.68 -13.42
N ASN A 164 -9.29 -1.81 -14.26
CA ASN A 164 -8.75 -2.19 -15.57
C ASN A 164 -7.51 -3.08 -15.42
N LEU A 165 -6.63 -2.81 -14.45
CA LEU A 165 -5.48 -3.68 -14.16
C LEU A 165 -5.92 -5.11 -13.83
N VAL A 166 -6.96 -5.29 -13.01
CA VAL A 166 -7.48 -6.63 -12.70
C VAL A 166 -8.09 -7.30 -13.95
N LYS A 167 -8.80 -6.53 -14.79
CA LYS A 167 -9.39 -7.07 -16.04
C LYS A 167 -8.32 -7.52 -17.03
N GLN A 168 -7.23 -6.76 -17.17
CA GLN A 168 -6.17 -7.01 -18.14
C GLN A 168 -5.19 -8.07 -17.67
N HIS A 169 -4.91 -8.14 -16.37
CA HIS A 169 -3.85 -9.00 -15.80
C HIS A 169 -4.40 -10.04 -14.83
N PHE A 170 -5.61 -10.57 -15.06
CA PHE A 170 -6.30 -11.48 -14.12
C PHE A 170 -5.54 -12.77 -13.78
N GLN A 171 -4.53 -13.17 -14.59
CA GLN A 171 -3.65 -14.31 -14.33
C GLN A 171 -2.43 -13.96 -13.45
N ASN A 172 -2.08 -12.67 -13.33
CA ASN A 172 -0.99 -12.22 -12.48
C ASN A 172 -1.50 -12.02 -11.04
N TYR A 173 -1.47 -13.09 -10.26
CA TYR A 173 -1.95 -13.08 -8.88
C TYR A 173 -1.21 -12.08 -7.97
N ARG A 174 0.07 -11.80 -8.25
CA ARG A 174 0.88 -10.83 -7.49
C ARG A 174 0.31 -9.42 -7.60
N LEU A 175 -0.14 -9.03 -8.79
CA LEU A 175 -0.78 -7.74 -9.05
C LEU A 175 -2.27 -7.74 -8.67
N VAL A 176 -2.99 -8.80 -9.01
CA VAL A 176 -4.45 -8.88 -8.80
C VAL A 176 -4.80 -8.81 -7.31
N LEU A 177 -4.07 -9.50 -6.44
CA LEU A 177 -4.39 -9.54 -5.01
C LEU A 177 -4.45 -8.14 -4.35
N PRO A 178 -3.41 -7.29 -4.42
CA PRO A 178 -3.48 -5.95 -3.85
C PRO A 178 -4.52 -5.06 -4.55
N CYS A 179 -4.74 -5.22 -5.86
CA CYS A 179 -5.82 -4.52 -6.56
C CYS A 179 -7.21 -4.89 -6.02
N LEU A 180 -7.48 -6.18 -5.78
CA LEU A 180 -8.75 -6.65 -5.18
C LEU A 180 -8.93 -6.12 -3.76
N GLN A 181 -7.87 -6.13 -2.96
CA GLN A 181 -7.89 -5.56 -1.61
C GLN A 181 -8.23 -4.06 -1.66
N LEU A 182 -7.66 -3.33 -2.62
CA LEU A 182 -7.94 -1.90 -2.79
C LEU A 182 -9.37 -1.65 -3.31
N LEU A 183 -9.88 -2.46 -4.24
CA LEU A 183 -11.28 -2.40 -4.69
C LEU A 183 -12.25 -2.61 -3.52
N ARG A 184 -11.95 -3.54 -2.60
CA ARG A 184 -12.71 -3.69 -1.36
C ARG A 184 -12.72 -2.40 -0.54
N VAL A 185 -11.55 -1.77 -0.36
CA VAL A 185 -11.47 -0.49 0.38
C VAL A 185 -12.30 0.59 -0.30
N TYR A 186 -12.24 0.72 -1.63
CA TYR A 186 -13.08 1.67 -2.37
C TYR A 186 -14.57 1.44 -2.16
N SER A 187 -15.00 0.16 -2.13
CA SER A 187 -16.41 -0.22 -1.98
C SER A 187 -17.03 0.12 -0.62
N THR A 188 -16.21 0.46 0.39
CA THR A 188 -16.72 0.95 1.68
C THR A 188 -17.47 2.28 1.57
N ASN A 189 -17.20 3.06 0.51
CA ASN A 189 -17.97 4.24 0.16
C ASN A 189 -19.13 3.85 -0.77
N SER A 190 -20.37 4.20 -0.40
CA SER A 190 -21.58 3.79 -1.12
C SER A 190 -21.60 4.24 -2.59
N VAL A 191 -21.17 5.48 -2.87
CA VAL A 191 -21.13 6.01 -4.25
C VAL A 191 -20.12 5.23 -5.09
N ASN A 192 -18.96 4.92 -4.52
CA ASN A 192 -17.94 4.14 -5.19
C ASN A 192 -18.40 2.70 -5.43
N SER A 193 -19.07 2.06 -4.45
CA SER A 193 -19.62 0.72 -4.61
C SER A 193 -20.61 0.63 -5.79
N VAL A 194 -21.50 1.63 -5.93
CA VAL A 194 -22.45 1.68 -7.05
C VAL A 194 -21.69 1.86 -8.38
N SER A 195 -20.71 2.76 -8.42
CA SER A 195 -19.89 2.99 -9.62
C SER A 195 -19.13 1.72 -10.05
N LEU A 196 -18.46 1.05 -9.12
CA LEU A 196 -17.74 -0.21 -9.40
C LEU A 196 -18.68 -1.32 -9.87
N GLY A 197 -19.88 -1.41 -9.30
CA GLY A 197 -20.92 -2.35 -9.75
C GLY A 197 -21.30 -2.13 -11.21
N LYS A 198 -21.56 -0.88 -11.61
CA LYS A 198 -21.84 -0.50 -12.99
C LYS A 198 -20.67 -0.78 -13.94
N ASN A 199 -19.44 -0.72 -13.46
CA ASN A 199 -18.23 -0.97 -14.25
C ASN A 199 -17.83 -2.47 -14.32
N GLY A 200 -18.70 -3.39 -13.83
CA GLY A 200 -18.52 -4.83 -14.03
C GLY A 200 -17.65 -5.53 -12.97
N VAL A 201 -17.43 -4.92 -11.80
CA VAL A 201 -16.65 -5.57 -10.73
C VAL A 201 -17.28 -6.89 -10.27
N VAL A 202 -18.62 -7.01 -10.30
CA VAL A 202 -19.34 -8.21 -9.88
C VAL A 202 -19.06 -9.38 -10.82
N GLU A 203 -19.14 -9.15 -12.13
CA GLU A 203 -18.80 -10.15 -13.14
C GLU A 203 -17.34 -10.59 -13.02
N LEU A 204 -16.44 -9.63 -12.77
CA LEU A 204 -15.03 -9.90 -12.55
C LEU A 204 -14.80 -10.80 -11.31
N MET A 205 -15.52 -10.56 -10.21
CA MET A 205 -15.43 -11.45 -9.03
C MET A 205 -15.88 -12.88 -9.36
N PHE A 206 -16.96 -13.04 -10.13
CA PHE A 206 -17.39 -14.38 -10.56
C PHE A 206 -16.35 -15.09 -11.44
N LYS A 207 -15.65 -14.36 -12.32
CA LYS A 207 -14.54 -14.93 -13.13
C LYS A 207 -13.36 -15.37 -12.27
N ILE A 208 -13.04 -14.62 -11.23
CA ILE A 208 -11.92 -14.93 -10.32
C ILE A 208 -12.26 -16.10 -9.40
N ILE A 209 -13.49 -16.15 -8.85
CA ILE A 209 -13.93 -17.18 -7.90
C ILE A 209 -14.39 -18.47 -8.59
N GLY A 210 -14.99 -18.36 -9.78
CA GLY A 210 -15.58 -19.48 -10.53
C GLY A 210 -14.67 -20.72 -10.65
N PRO A 211 -13.37 -20.58 -10.99
CA PRO A 211 -12.42 -21.69 -11.02
C PRO A 211 -12.25 -22.42 -9.68
N PHE A 212 -12.37 -21.72 -8.55
CA PHE A 212 -12.24 -22.29 -7.20
C PHE A 212 -13.56 -22.89 -6.70
N SER A 213 -14.71 -22.38 -7.17
CA SER A 213 -16.03 -22.89 -6.77
C SER A 213 -16.31 -24.31 -7.28
N LYS A 214 -15.68 -24.74 -8.39
CA LYS A 214 -15.87 -26.09 -8.94
C LYS A 214 -14.97 -27.16 -8.30
N LYS A 215 -13.85 -26.78 -7.68
CA LYS A 215 -12.92 -27.70 -7.01
C LYS A 215 -13.30 -28.03 -5.56
N ASN A 216 -14.19 -27.24 -4.94
CA ASN A 216 -14.66 -27.46 -3.56
C ASN A 216 -16.00 -28.23 -3.46
N SER A 217 -16.59 -28.68 -4.58
CA SER A 217 -17.83 -29.46 -4.56
C SER A 217 -17.68 -30.89 -4.01
N GLY A 218 -16.47 -31.32 -3.66
CA GLY A 218 -16.21 -32.57 -2.93
C GLY A 218 -16.44 -32.50 -1.42
N LEU A 219 -16.56 -31.30 -0.82
CA LEU A 219 -16.62 -31.13 0.64
C LEU A 219 -17.85 -30.35 1.16
N MET A 220 -18.85 -30.12 0.31
CA MET A 220 -20.12 -29.48 0.71
C MET A 220 -21.32 -30.32 0.25
N LYS A 221 -21.40 -31.55 0.74
CA LYS A 221 -22.68 -32.23 0.97
C LYS A 221 -22.94 -32.24 2.47
N ASP A 222 -23.38 -31.13 3.02
CA ASP A 222 -24.54 -31.18 3.91
C ASP A 222 -25.18 -29.79 4.06
N LYS A 223 -26.52 -29.81 4.04
CA LYS A 223 -27.45 -28.72 4.38
C LYS A 223 -27.59 -27.57 3.38
N ARG A 224 -28.31 -27.87 2.28
CA ARG A 224 -29.32 -26.95 1.74
C ARG A 224 -30.56 -27.03 2.62
N GLN A 225 -31.03 -25.90 3.16
CA GLN A 225 -32.47 -25.61 3.20
C GLN A 225 -32.71 -24.11 3.37
N GLU A 226 -33.45 -23.57 2.39
CA GLU A 226 -34.49 -22.54 2.47
C GLU A 226 -34.23 -21.22 3.21
N SER A 227 -34.28 -20.09 2.47
CA SER A 227 -35.55 -19.37 2.25
C SER A 227 -35.35 -18.02 1.56
N GLY A 228 -36.28 -17.68 0.65
CA GLY A 228 -36.88 -16.34 0.54
C GLY A 228 -36.03 -15.18 0.02
N GLY A 229 -36.34 -14.72 -1.19
CA GLY A 229 -35.72 -13.53 -1.77
C GLY A 229 -36.03 -12.22 -1.02
N GLN A 230 -34.99 -11.41 -0.84
CA GLN A 230 -35.11 -9.95 -0.82
C GLN A 230 -33.77 -9.27 -1.18
N ARG A 231 -33.81 -8.54 -2.30
CA ARG A 231 -32.96 -7.42 -2.75
C ARG A 231 -31.44 -7.54 -2.60
N VAL A 232 -30.82 -7.63 -3.78
CA VAL A 232 -29.39 -7.53 -4.18
C VAL A 232 -28.74 -6.17 -3.82
N ARG A 233 -28.92 -5.65 -2.59
CA ARG A 233 -28.29 -4.39 -2.13
C ARG A 233 -27.12 -4.57 -1.18
N SER A 234 -26.73 -5.81 -0.86
CA SER A 234 -25.68 -6.07 0.14
C SER A 234 -24.58 -7.06 -0.32
N SER A 235 -24.73 -7.70 -1.49
CA SER A 235 -23.87 -8.84 -1.84
C SER A 235 -22.46 -8.47 -2.31
N ALA A 236 -22.28 -7.35 -3.02
CA ALA A 236 -20.94 -6.96 -3.50
C ALA A 236 -19.99 -6.63 -2.33
N SER A 237 -20.48 -5.92 -1.31
CA SER A 237 -19.71 -5.60 -0.11
C SER A 237 -19.41 -6.86 0.71
N ASN A 238 -20.40 -7.75 0.87
CA ASN A 238 -20.24 -9.00 1.62
C ASN A 238 -19.33 -10.02 0.93
N HIS A 239 -19.30 -10.08 -0.41
CA HIS A 239 -18.38 -10.96 -1.14
C HIS A 239 -16.95 -10.39 -1.19
N LEU A 240 -16.78 -9.08 -1.31
CA LEU A 240 -15.47 -8.44 -1.17
C LEU A 240 -14.88 -8.63 0.24
N CYS A 241 -15.71 -8.64 1.29
CA CYS A 241 -15.28 -8.88 2.67
C CYS A 241 -14.73 -10.30 2.93
N ARG A 242 -15.06 -11.30 2.12
CA ARG A 242 -14.68 -12.72 2.36
C ARG A 242 -13.42 -13.21 1.62
N LEU A 243 -12.76 -12.38 0.80
CA LEU A 243 -11.75 -12.86 -0.15
C LEU A 243 -10.28 -12.53 0.18
N ALA A 244 -9.94 -12.10 1.39
CA ALA A 244 -8.53 -12.01 1.79
C ALA A 244 -8.38 -12.31 3.29
N PRO A 245 -7.60 -13.34 3.69
CA PRO A 245 -7.26 -13.53 5.09
C PRO A 245 -6.45 -12.33 5.60
N ALA A 246 -6.60 -12.05 6.90
CA ALA A 246 -5.95 -10.97 7.62
C ALA A 246 -4.42 -11.10 7.63
#